data_AF-A0A7K3LEL2-F1
#
_entry.id   AF-A0A7K3LEL2-F1
#
_cell.length_a   1.000
_cell.length_b   1.000
_cell.length_c   1.000
_cell.angle_alpha   90.00
_cell.angle_beta   90.00
_cell.angle_gamma   90.00
#
_symmetry.space_group_name_H-M   'P 1'
#
loop_
_entity.id
_entity.type
_entity.pdbx_description
1 polymer ?
#
loop_
_entity_poly.entity_id
_entity_poly.type
_entity_poly.pdbx_seq_one_letter_code
_entity_poly.pdbx_strand_id
1 'polypeptide(L)' 'MTVLRGTAHPGAKLTAAAVREIRGRYATGGWTHRTLAAEYGVDRSLIGAICRREKWRCVR' A
#
# COMPACT_ATOMS: atom_id res chain seq x y z
N MET A 1 -11.05 -15.59 -18.10
CA MET A 1 -10.10 -15.24 -17.02
C MET A 1 -10.03 -13.72 -16.92
N THR A 2 -10.90 -13.13 -16.11
CA THR A 2 -11.14 -11.68 -16.12
C THR A 2 -10.19 -11.00 -15.15
N VAL A 3 -9.20 -10.30 -15.70
CA VAL A 3 -8.25 -9.46 -14.96
C VAL A 3 -9.01 -8.36 -14.20
N LEU A 4 -9.04 -8.47 -12.88
CA LEU A 4 -9.68 -7.50 -11.99
C LEU A 4 -8.93 -6.16 -12.08
N ARG A 5 -9.59 -5.19 -12.72
CA ARG A 5 -9.16 -3.80 -12.86
C ARG A 5 -9.01 -3.13 -11.50
N GLY A 6 -7.79 -3.21 -10.95
CA GLY A 6 -7.30 -2.36 -9.86
C GLY A 6 -6.76 -1.01 -10.36
N THR A 7 -7.21 -0.54 -11.52
CA THR A 7 -6.77 0.70 -12.18
C THR A 7 -7.59 1.90 -11.71
N ALA A 8 -7.56 2.22 -10.42
CA ALA A 8 -8.16 3.48 -9.94
C ALA A 8 -7.14 4.61 -9.75
N HIS A 9 -5.83 4.32 -9.77
CA HIS A 9 -4.78 5.35 -9.84
C HIS A 9 -3.61 4.90 -10.73
N PRO A 10 -3.62 5.23 -12.04
CA PRO A 10 -2.53 4.91 -12.97
C PRO A 10 -1.19 5.61 -12.69
N GLY A 11 -1.06 6.36 -11.58
CA GLY A 11 0.19 6.96 -11.10
C GLY A 11 0.76 6.34 -9.81
N ALA A 12 0.17 5.25 -9.31
CA ALA A 12 0.65 4.62 -8.07
C ALA A 12 1.85 3.70 -8.35
N LYS A 13 3.03 4.07 -7.86
CA LYS A 13 4.20 3.16 -7.76
C LYS A 13 3.91 1.85 -7.00
N LEU A 14 2.79 1.78 -6.27
CA LEU A 14 2.38 0.63 -5.48
C LEU A 14 1.28 -0.18 -6.17
N THR A 15 1.50 -1.50 -6.25
CA THR A 15 0.49 -2.48 -6.66
C THR A 15 -0.34 -2.96 -5.46
N ALA A 16 -1.52 -3.54 -5.73
CA ALA A 16 -2.38 -4.15 -4.69
C ALA A 16 -1.65 -5.22 -3.85
N ALA A 17 -0.72 -5.97 -4.45
CA ALA A 17 0.12 -6.93 -3.74
C ALA A 17 1.04 -6.25 -2.73
N ALA A 18 1.74 -5.18 -3.13
CA ALA A 18 2.59 -4.40 -2.25
C ALA A 18 1.80 -3.79 -1.08
N VAL A 19 0.56 -3.33 -1.33
CA VAL A 19 -0.33 -2.83 -0.27
C VAL A 19 -0.63 -3.90 0.79
N ARG A 20 -0.89 -5.16 0.38
CA ARG A 20 -1.11 -6.25 1.34
C ARG A 20 0.16 -6.58 2.12
N GLU A 21 1.30 -6.58 1.45
CA GLU A 21 2.59 -6.84 2.07
C GLU A 21 2.94 -5.77 3.12
N ILE A 22 2.73 -4.49 2.79
CA ILE A 22 2.91 -3.36 3.70
C ILE A 22 2.01 -3.49 4.93
N ARG A 23 0.73 -3.87 4.75
CA ARG A 23 -0.19 -4.12 5.88
C ARG A 23 0.29 -5.30 6.74
N GLY A 24 0.77 -6.37 6.13
CA GLY A 24 1.32 -7.54 6.84
C GLY A 24 2.55 -7.17 7.67
N ARG A 25 3.52 -6.50 7.04
CA ARG A 25 4.75 -6.01 7.69
C ARG A 25 4.44 -5.04 8.82
N TYR A 26 3.49 -4.12 8.62
CA TYR A 26 3.06 -3.19 9.67
C TYR A 26 2.38 -3.91 10.84
N ALA A 27 1.53 -4.90 10.57
CA ALA A 27 0.88 -5.72 11.60
C ALA A 27 1.89 -6.57 12.41
N THR A 28 3.07 -6.86 11.86
CA THR A 28 4.15 -7.54 12.59
C THR A 28 4.81 -6.62 13.65
N GLY A 29 4.52 -5.31 13.64
CA GLY A 29 4.97 -4.34 14.65
C GLY A 29 6.42 -3.87 14.52
N GLY A 30 7.21 -4.43 13.60
CA GLY A 30 8.63 -4.10 13.41
C GLY A 30 8.92 -3.00 12.38
N TRP A 31 7.92 -2.53 11.64
CA TRP A 31 8.13 -1.64 10.49
C TRP A 31 7.48 -0.28 10.70
N THR A 32 8.27 0.79 10.57
CA THR A 32 7.76 2.16 10.61
C THR A 32 7.31 2.62 9.23
N HIS A 33 6.35 3.54 9.20
CA HIS A 33 5.90 4.18 7.94
C HIS A 33 7.05 4.77 7.14
N ARG A 34 8.10 5.28 7.81
CA ARG A 34 9.26 5.88 7.15
C ARG A 34 10.13 4.85 6.44
N THR A 35 10.38 3.70 7.08
CA THR A 35 11.17 2.61 6.50
C THR A 35 10.48 2.02 5.29
N LEU A 36 9.17 1.75 5.39
CA LEU A 36 8.36 1.24 4.29
C LEU A 36 8.27 2.27 3.14
N ALA A 37 8.09 3.54 3.45
CA ALA A 37 8.10 4.61 2.44
C ALA A 37 9.42 4.67 1.65
N ALA A 38 10.56 4.55 2.33
CA ALA A 38 11.87 4.54 1.70
C ALA A 38 12.09 3.28 0.82
N GLU A 39 11.74 2.11 1.34
CA GLU A 39 11.86 0.82 0.62
C GLU A 39 11.05 0.82 -0.69
N TYR A 40 9.81 1.29 -0.63
CA TYR A 40 8.93 1.32 -1.80
C TYR A 40 9.04 2.63 -2.61
N GLY A 41 9.91 3.56 -2.20
CA GLY A 41 10.11 4.85 -2.87
C GLY A 41 8.85 5.72 -2.97
N VAL A 42 8.02 5.68 -1.92
CA VAL A 42 6.74 6.41 -1.81
C VAL A 42 6.71 7.33 -0.61
N ASP A 43 5.72 8.21 -0.55
CA ASP A 43 5.56 9.12 0.57
C ASP A 43 5.03 8.41 1.84
N ARG A 44 5.52 8.82 3.00
CA ARG A 44 5.07 8.30 4.32
C ARG A 44 3.57 8.49 4.55
N SER A 45 3.00 9.58 4.04
CA SER A 45 1.58 9.89 4.18
C SER A 45 0.74 8.93 3.32
N LEU A 46 1.29 8.44 2.21
CA LEU A 46 0.67 7.38 1.42
C LEU A 46 0.60 6.07 2.21
N ILE A 47 1.68 5.66 2.88
CA ILE A 47 1.70 4.47 3.73
C ILE A 47 0.65 4.59 4.85
N GLY A 48 0.58 5.75 5.51
CA GLY A 48 -0.45 6.01 6.53
C GLY A 48 -1.87 5.91 5.97
N ALA A 49 -2.13 6.49 4.80
CA ALA A 49 -3.44 6.38 4.13
C ALA A 49 -3.78 4.93 3.69
N ILE A 50 -2.78 4.12 3.35
CA ILE A 50 -2.94 2.69 3.03
C ILE A 50 -3.32 1.88 4.27
N CYS A 51 -2.64 2.16 5.39
CA CYS A 51 -2.91 1.54 6.68
C CYS A 51 -4.31 1.91 7.20
N ARG A 52 -4.68 3.19 7.10
CA ARG A 52 -6.02 3.71 7.44
C ARG A 52 -7.11 3.36 6.43
N ARG A 53 -6.77 2.66 5.33
CA ARG A 53 -7.69 2.25 4.25
C ARG A 53 -8.40 3.41 3.52
N GLU A 54 -7.86 4.63 3.57
CA GLU A 54 -8.45 5.81 2.94
C GLU A 54 -8.27 5.82 1.41
N LYS A 55 -7.08 5.43 0.93
CA LYS A 55 -6.74 5.46 -0.52
C LYS A 55 -6.80 4.11 -1.23
N TRP A 56 -7.01 3.01 -0.49
CA TRP A 56 -7.04 1.63 -1.01
C TRP A 56 -8.17 0.82 -0.37
N ARG A 57 -9.41 1.29 -0.55
CA ARG A 57 -10.63 0.64 -0.04
C ARG A 57 -11.05 -0.58 -0.86
N CYS A 58 -10.69 -0.62 -2.14
CA CYS A 58 -11.00 -1.72 -3.06
C CYS A 58 -10.08 -2.95 -2.92
N VAL A 59 -8.94 -2.83 -2.23
CA VAL A 59 -8.04 -3.95 -1.97
C VAL A 59 -8.40 -4.56 -0.62
N ARG A 60 -9.15 -5.66 -0.70
CA ARG A 60 -9.45 -6.58 0.41
C ARG A 60 -8.29 -7.56 0.61
#